data_AF-A0A8T8SM36-F1
#
_entry.id   AF-A0A8T8SM36-F1
#
_cell.length_a   1.000
_cell.length_b   1.000
_cell.length_c   1.000
_cell.angle_alpha   90.00
_cell.angle_beta   90.00
_cell.angle_gamma   90.00
#
_symmetry.space_group_name_H-M   'P 1'
#
loop_
_entity.id
_entity.type
_entity.pdbx_description
1 polymer ?
#
loop_
_entity_poly.entity_id
_entity_poly.type
_entity_poly.pdbx_seq_one_letter_code
_entity_poly.pdbx_strand_id
1 'polypeptide(L)'
;MATEPTFDAQTDDLMSDDLGTLHRKALTILKRIRDGALDPETGAKKGPTFPISKAAALVGRTASAIREAERDGRLPERGRTGSGHR
;
A
#
# COMPACT_ATOMS: atom_id res chain seq x y z
N MET A 1 -2.49 -48.04 23.55
CA MET A 1 -1.45 -47.19 22.96
C MET A 1 -2.01 -46.65 21.64
N ALA A 2 -2.70 -45.51 21.66
CA ALA A 2 -3.20 -44.87 20.45
C ALA A 2 -2.19 -43.78 20.08
N THR A 3 -1.40 -44.03 19.03
CA THR A 3 -0.46 -43.07 18.47
C THR A 3 -1.14 -42.29 17.37
N GLU A 4 -1.83 -41.19 17.69
CA GLU A 4 -2.06 -40.10 16.73
C GLU A 4 -1.99 -38.77 17.50
N PRO A 5 -0.97 -37.94 17.21
CA PRO A 5 -1.25 -36.60 16.69
C PRO A 5 -0.16 -36.07 15.73
N THR A 6 0.39 -36.88 14.82
CA THR A 6 1.48 -36.43 13.93
C THR A 6 0.98 -35.58 12.76
N PHE A 7 -0.27 -35.78 12.31
CA PHE A 7 -0.82 -35.11 11.13
C PHE A 7 -1.08 -33.61 11.36
N ASP A 8 -1.64 -33.21 12.50
CA ASP A 8 -1.96 -31.79 12.77
C ASP A 8 -0.72 -30.90 12.82
N ALA A 9 0.38 -31.40 13.40
CA ALA A 9 1.65 -30.67 13.48
C ALA A 9 2.30 -30.49 12.10
N GLN A 10 2.19 -31.48 11.21
CA GLN A 10 2.73 -31.37 9.85
C GLN A 10 1.91 -30.42 8.98
N THR A 11 0.59 -30.39 9.14
CA THR A 11 -0.26 -29.44 8.42
C THR A 11 -0.04 -27.99 8.83
N ASP A 12 0.20 -27.73 10.12
CA ASP A 12 0.42 -26.37 10.61
C ASP A 12 1.77 -25.80 10.12
N ASP A 13 2.81 -26.64 10.06
CA ASP A 13 4.13 -26.27 9.52
C ASP A 13 4.06 -25.98 8.00
N LEU A 14 3.34 -26.81 7.23
CA LEU A 14 3.08 -26.57 5.80
C LEU A 14 2.27 -25.29 5.55
N MET A 15 1.22 -25.04 6.34
CA MET A 15 0.41 -23.83 6.25
C MET A 15 1.21 -22.57 6.65
N SER A 16 2.15 -22.71 7.59
CA SER A 16 3.02 -21.62 8.00
C SER A 16 4.02 -21.21 6.88
N ASP A 17 4.55 -22.16 6.11
CA ASP A 17 5.41 -21.86 4.97
C ASP A 17 4.62 -21.30 3.77
N ASP A 18 3.38 -21.77 3.57
CA ASP A 18 2.46 -21.20 2.59
C ASP A 18 2.09 -19.76 2.93
N LEU A 19 1.83 -19.45 4.21
CA LEU A 19 1.57 -18.09 4.67
C LEU A 19 2.81 -17.20 4.50
N GLY A 20 3.99 -17.70 4.84
CA GLY A 20 5.26 -17.01 4.64
C GLY A 20 5.52 -16.72 3.15
N THR A 21 5.22 -17.68 2.29
CA THR A 21 5.34 -17.55 0.83
C THR A 21 4.35 -16.53 0.28
N LEU A 22 3.09 -16.57 0.72
CA LEU A 22 2.08 -15.59 0.35
C LEU A 22 2.49 -14.18 0.78
N HIS A 23 2.99 -14.03 2.00
CA HIS A 23 3.48 -12.75 2.53
C HIS A 23 4.60 -12.16 1.66
N ARG A 24 5.63 -12.96 1.32
CA ARG A 24 6.73 -12.54 0.44
C ARG A 24 6.24 -12.11 -0.95
N LYS A 25 5.30 -12.88 -1.53
CA LYS A 25 4.68 -12.55 -2.83
C LYS A 25 3.90 -11.25 -2.76
N ALA A 26 3.08 -11.06 -1.73
CA ALA A 26 2.31 -9.83 -1.52
C ALA A 26 3.22 -8.60 -1.39
N LEU A 27 4.28 -8.68 -0.57
CA LEU A 27 5.26 -7.61 -0.44
C LEU A 27 5.97 -7.29 -1.76
N THR A 28 6.30 -8.32 -2.56
CA THR A 28 6.91 -8.14 -3.88
C THR A 28 5.99 -7.40 -4.84
N ILE A 29 4.70 -7.76 -4.87
CA ILE A 29 3.69 -7.08 -5.70
C ILE A 29 3.53 -5.63 -5.26
N LEU A 30 3.37 -5.37 -3.95
CA LEU A 30 3.26 -4.02 -3.41
C LEU A 30 4.48 -3.16 -3.75
N LYS A 31 5.68 -3.72 -3.64
CA LYS A 31 6.92 -3.06 -4.04
C LYS A 31 6.90 -2.69 -5.52
N ARG A 32 6.54 -3.63 -6.42
CA ARG A 32 6.44 -3.36 -7.86
C ARG A 32 5.42 -2.27 -8.20
N ILE A 33 4.25 -2.28 -7.56
CA ILE A 33 3.22 -1.25 -7.76
C ILE A 33 3.75 0.12 -7.35
N ARG A 34 4.39 0.21 -6.17
CA ARG A 34 4.97 1.46 -5.68
C ARG A 34 6.09 1.97 -6.58
N ASP A 35 7.01 1.09 -6.97
CA ASP A 35 8.17 1.46 -7.77
C ASP A 35 7.72 1.85 -9.20
N GLY A 36 6.69 1.20 -9.75
CA GLY A 36 6.09 1.55 -11.04
C GLY A 36 5.18 2.80 -11.03
N ALA A 37 4.79 3.28 -9.85
CA ALA A 37 4.02 4.51 -9.68
C ALA A 37 4.91 5.77 -9.75
N LEU A 38 6.22 5.62 -9.92
CA LEU A 38 7.17 6.70 -10.13
C LEU A 38 7.76 6.60 -11.53
N ASP A 39 7.93 7.73 -12.17
CA ASP A 39 8.69 7.86 -13.41
C ASP A 39 10.19 7.74 -13.09
N PRO A 40 10.93 6.80 -13.71
CA PRO A 40 12.32 6.53 -13.36
C PRO A 40 13.29 7.65 -13.75
N GLU A 41 12.94 8.50 -14.71
CA GLU A 41 13.79 9.59 -15.18
C GLU A 41 13.56 10.88 -14.37
N THR A 42 12.30 11.17 -14.05
CA THR A 42 11.92 12.43 -13.39
C THR A 42 11.67 12.29 -11.89
N GLY A 43 11.49 11.06 -11.38
CA GLY A 43 11.04 10.79 -10.02
C GLY A 43 9.61 11.24 -9.74
N ALA A 44 8.89 11.74 -10.76
CA ALA A 44 7.52 12.23 -10.62
C ALA A 44 6.53 11.06 -10.50
N LYS A 45 5.40 11.29 -9.81
CA LYS A 45 4.35 10.27 -9.71
C LYS A 45 3.74 10.01 -11.08
N LYS A 46 3.89 8.78 -11.57
CA LYS A 46 3.26 8.26 -12.78
C LYS A 46 1.83 7.84 -12.46
N GLY A 47 0.91 8.80 -12.45
CA GLY A 47 -0.50 8.52 -12.22
C GLY A 47 -1.41 9.73 -12.43
N PRO A 48 -2.71 9.51 -12.67
CA PRO A 48 -3.67 10.58 -12.76
C PRO A 48 -3.70 11.36 -11.43
N THR A 49 -3.62 12.68 -11.53
CA THR A 49 -3.83 13.57 -10.39
C THR A 49 -5.32 13.88 -10.27
N PHE A 50 -5.84 13.83 -9.04
CA PHE A 50 -7.25 14.10 -8.76
C PHE A 50 -7.39 15.33 -7.86
N PRO A 51 -8.45 16.14 -8.03
CA PRO A 51 -8.80 17.15 -7.05
C PRO A 51 -9.16 16.48 -5.72
N ILE A 52 -8.94 17.18 -4.60
CA ILE A 52 -9.11 16.65 -3.24
C ILE A 52 -10.52 16.08 -2.99
N SER A 53 -11.55 16.68 -3.60
CA SER A 53 -12.93 16.20 -3.53
C SER A 53 -13.10 14.81 -4.16
N LYS A 54 -12.48 14.57 -5.32
CA LYS A 54 -12.51 13.26 -5.98
C LYS A 54 -11.69 12.24 -5.22
N ALA A 55 -10.52 12.62 -4.72
CA ALA A 55 -9.69 11.76 -3.88
C ALA A 55 -10.46 11.30 -2.63
N ALA A 56 -11.13 12.23 -1.94
CA ALA A 56 -11.99 11.95 -0.79
C ALA A 56 -13.06 10.91 -1.08
N ALA A 57 -13.75 11.04 -2.22
CA ALA A 57 -14.73 10.05 -2.66
C ALA A 57 -14.11 8.66 -2.93
N LEU A 58 -12.91 8.60 -3.53
CA LEU A 58 -12.22 7.34 -3.83
C LEU A 58 -11.79 6.57 -2.57
N VAL A 59 -11.41 7.27 -1.50
CA VAL A 59 -10.95 6.65 -0.24
C VAL A 59 -12.04 6.56 0.83
N GLY A 60 -13.28 6.93 0.52
CA GLY A 60 -14.40 6.91 1.47
C GLY A 60 -14.20 7.85 2.67
N ARG A 61 -13.56 9.01 2.46
CA ARG A 61 -13.29 10.01 3.51
C ARG A 61 -13.79 11.39 3.09
N THR A 62 -13.72 12.35 4.01
CA THR A 62 -14.00 13.76 3.70
C THR A 62 -12.73 14.48 3.27
N ALA A 63 -12.87 15.54 2.47
CA ALA A 63 -11.74 16.38 2.10
C ALA A 63 -11.04 17.01 3.33
N SER A 64 -11.79 17.30 4.39
CA SER A 64 -11.23 17.80 5.65
C SER A 64 -10.31 16.77 6.32
N ALA A 65 -10.74 15.51 6.38
CA ALA A 65 -9.93 14.43 6.96
C ALA A 65 -8.62 14.23 6.19
N ILE A 66 -8.65 14.40 4.86
CA ILE A 66 -7.44 14.38 4.04
C ILE A 66 -6.51 15.54 4.41
N ARG A 67 -7.02 16.78 4.50
CA ARG A 67 -6.20 17.94 4.88
C ARG A 67 -5.62 17.82 6.29
N GLU A 68 -6.36 17.23 7.22
CA GLU A 68 -5.86 16.96 8.57
C GLU A 68 -4.70 15.95 8.51
N ALA A 69 -4.85 14.85 7.78
CA ALA A 69 -3.78 13.89 7.58
C ALA A 69 -2.55 14.48 6.86
N GLU A 70 -2.73 15.43 5.94
CA GLU A 70 -1.64 16.20 5.32
C GLU A 70 -0.92 17.08 6.35
N ARG A 71 -1.65 17.80 7.21
CA ARG A 71 -1.07 18.63 8.28
C ARG A 71 -0.33 17.79 9.33
N ASP A 72 -0.85 16.62 9.64
CA ASP A 72 -0.24 15.67 10.57
C ASP A 72 0.99 14.94 9.98
N GLY A 73 1.33 15.19 8.71
CA GLY A 73 2.45 14.54 8.02
C GLY A 73 2.23 13.05 7.71
N ARG A 74 1.01 12.55 7.85
CA ARG A 74 0.65 11.16 7.52
C ARG A 74 0.55 10.93 6.01
N LEU A 75 0.35 12.00 5.26
CA LEU A 75 0.38 12.00 3.80
C LEU A 75 1.64 12.73 3.30
N PRO A 76 2.26 12.24 2.22
CA PRO A 76 3.41 12.93 1.62
C PRO A 76 3.00 14.30 1.09
N GLU A 77 3.86 15.30 1.30
CA GLU A 77 3.59 16.66 0.85
C GLU A 77 3.36 16.74 -0.66
N ARG A 78 2.33 17.49 -1.07
CA ARG A 78 2.10 17.80 -2.49
C ARG A 78 3.20 18.75 -2.98
N GLY A 79 3.90 18.34 -4.04
CA GLY A 79 4.82 19.20 -4.77
C GLY A 79 4.07 20.39 -5.38
N ARG A 80 4.77 21.52 -5.53
CA ARG A 80 4.21 22.70 -6.20
C ARG A 80 3.99 22.40 -7.68
N THR A 81 2.86 22.87 -8.20
CA THR A 81 2.60 22.94 -9.65
C THR A 81 3.55 23.95 -10.30
N GLY A 82 3.71 23.92 -11.62
CA GLY A 82 4.59 24.85 -12.36
C GLY A 82 4.20 26.34 -12.20
N SER A 83 2.98 26.63 -11.76
CA SER A 83 2.50 27.96 -11.39
C SER A 83 2.71 28.34 -9.92
N GLY A 84 3.34 27.48 -9.12
CA GLY A 84 3.66 27.72 -7.71
C GLY A 84 2.55 27.35 -6.71
N HIS A 85 1.36 26.98 -7.18
CA HIS A 85 0.26 26.54 -6.32
C HIS A 85 0.46 25.08 -5.84
N ARG A 86 0.06 24.77 -4.60
CA ARG A 86 -0.02 23.40 -4.06
C ARG A 86 -1.35 22.75 -4.40
#